data_AF-A0A2Z7BAQ6-F1
#
_entry.id   AF-A0A2Z7BAQ6-F1
#
_cell.length_a   1.000
_cell.length_b   1.000
_cell.length_c   1.000
_cell.angle_alpha   90.00
_cell.angle_beta   90.00
_cell.angle_gamma   90.00
#
_symmetry.space_group_name_H-M   'P 1'
#
loop_
_entity.id
_entity.type
_entity.pdbx_description
1 polymer ?
#
loop_
_entity_poly.entity_id
_entity_poly.type
_entity_poly.pdbx_seq_one_letter_code
_entity_poly.pdbx_strand_id
1 'polypeptide(L)'
;DMDTSQGQGLYPLNRCKTIHLVRHAQGFHNVAGEKDHNAYLSPELFDAQLTPLGWQQVDNLRKHVHASGLSDRIELVVVSPLLRTMQTAVGVFGGEGHANGIDGPPPMVENSGESNRPAISSLKPPPFLANELCREHMIESDDDVLWKADVREADEDLAARGLKFFNWLSTRKEKEIAVVTHSGFLIHSLNEYGNDCHISVKSEICRPFTNCELRSVVIVDRRMIGADSSTIDYPGKIPRGPDAPSDDADGI
;
A
#
# COMPACT_ATOMS: atom_id res chain seq x y z
N ASP A 1 33.85 -4.52 -23.70
CA ASP A 1 32.57 -3.85 -23.97
C ASP A 1 31.39 -4.66 -23.49
N MET A 2 30.87 -4.31 -22.32
CA MET A 2 29.44 -4.45 -22.05
C MET A 2 28.96 -3.11 -21.55
N ASP A 3 28.15 -2.52 -22.41
CA ASP A 3 27.52 -1.21 -22.36
C ASP A 3 26.90 -0.94 -20.99
N THR A 4 27.58 -0.13 -20.19
CA THR A 4 27.02 0.56 -19.02
C THR A 4 26.03 1.60 -19.52
N SER A 5 24.89 1.16 -20.04
CA SER A 5 23.80 2.03 -20.49
C SER A 5 23.14 2.66 -19.25
N GLN A 6 23.64 3.85 -18.91
CA GLN A 6 23.05 4.93 -18.13
C GLN A 6 22.30 4.54 -16.84
N GLY A 7 23.04 4.42 -15.73
CA GLY A 7 22.49 4.21 -14.38
C GLY A 7 21.70 5.39 -13.78
N GLN A 8 21.26 6.36 -14.59
CA GLN A 8 20.43 7.50 -14.19
C GLN A 8 19.35 7.74 -15.26
N GLY A 9 18.08 7.76 -14.85
CA GLY A 9 16.95 8.11 -15.70
C GLY A 9 16.26 9.37 -15.17
N LEU A 10 15.94 10.30 -16.07
CA LEU A 10 15.17 11.50 -15.76
C LEU A 10 13.71 11.30 -16.18
N TYR A 11 12.79 11.44 -15.23
CA TYR A 11 11.35 11.30 -15.47
C TYR A 11 10.60 12.51 -14.90
N PRO A 12 9.59 13.05 -15.60
CA PRO A 12 8.69 14.06 -15.05
C PRO A 12 8.02 13.59 -13.76
N LEU A 13 7.93 14.47 -12.75
CA LEU A 13 7.43 14.10 -11.42
C LEU A 13 5.98 13.58 -11.44
N ASN A 14 5.13 14.10 -12.33
CA ASN A 14 3.75 13.66 -12.48
C ASN A 14 3.62 12.18 -12.91
N ARG A 15 4.68 11.58 -13.47
CA ARG A 15 4.75 10.17 -13.86
C ARG A 15 5.25 9.25 -12.74
N CYS A 16 5.62 9.83 -11.60
CA CYS A 16 6.12 9.10 -10.45
C CYS A 16 5.04 9.00 -9.37
N LYS A 17 5.04 7.88 -8.64
CA LYS A 17 4.30 7.71 -7.38
C LYS A 17 5.22 7.15 -6.33
N THR A 18 5.17 7.69 -5.12
CA THR A 18 5.89 7.13 -3.99
C THR A 18 4.95 6.19 -3.24
N ILE A 19 5.39 4.95 -3.04
CA ILE A 19 4.61 3.90 -2.38
C ILE A 19 5.35 3.45 -1.12
N HIS A 20 4.67 3.49 0.01
CA HIS A 20 5.16 3.01 1.30
C HIS A 20 4.56 1.64 1.60
N LEU A 21 5.33 0.59 1.30
CA LEU A 21 4.94 -0.80 1.47
C LEU A 21 5.17 -1.22 2.93
N VAL A 22 4.12 -1.73 3.56
CA VAL A 22 4.13 -2.18 4.95
C VAL A 22 3.63 -3.62 5.02
N ARG A 23 4.43 -4.52 5.62
CA ARG A 23 3.93 -5.84 6.04
C ARG A 23 3.12 -5.67 7.33
N HIS A 24 2.00 -6.35 7.46
CA HIS A 24 1.25 -6.39 8.73
C HIS A 24 2.15 -6.77 9.93
N ALA A 25 1.79 -6.28 11.10
CA ALA A 25 2.44 -6.66 12.35
C ALA A 25 2.14 -8.11 12.73
N GLN A 26 2.83 -8.66 13.74
CA GLN A 26 2.68 -10.05 14.13
C GLN A 26 1.21 -10.36 14.51
N GLY A 27 0.61 -11.33 13.83
CA GLY A 27 -0.69 -11.90 14.16
C GLY A 27 -0.58 -13.27 14.80
N PHE A 28 -1.67 -13.76 15.40
CA PHE A 28 -1.70 -15.10 16.01
C PHE A 28 -1.36 -16.21 15.00
N HIS A 29 -1.73 -16.05 13.73
CA HIS A 29 -1.32 -16.95 12.64
C HIS A 29 0.20 -17.05 12.48
N ASN A 30 0.97 -15.98 12.70
CA ASN A 30 2.44 -16.04 12.62
C ASN A 30 3.00 -16.89 13.76
N VAL A 31 2.51 -16.67 14.99
CA VAL A 31 2.95 -17.43 16.17
C VAL A 31 2.67 -18.92 16.03
N ALA A 32 1.51 -19.27 15.45
CA ALA A 32 1.17 -20.66 15.16
C ALA A 32 2.04 -21.21 14.01
N GLY A 33 2.14 -20.47 12.91
CA GLY A 33 2.90 -20.84 11.71
C GLY A 33 4.41 -21.00 11.92
N GLU A 34 4.99 -20.28 12.87
CA GLU A 34 6.40 -20.43 13.29
C GLU A 34 6.65 -21.73 14.05
N LYS A 35 5.64 -22.26 14.74
CA LYS A 35 5.71 -23.54 15.48
C LYS A 35 5.37 -24.71 14.57
N ASP A 36 4.35 -24.55 13.74
CA ASP A 36 3.89 -25.54 12.77
C ASP A 36 3.50 -24.81 11.48
N HIS A 37 4.27 -25.04 10.41
CA HIS A 37 4.03 -24.37 9.13
C HIS A 37 2.66 -24.70 8.53
N ASN A 38 2.06 -25.85 8.87
CA ASN A 38 0.72 -26.21 8.39
C ASN A 38 -0.37 -25.34 9.04
N ALA A 39 -0.10 -24.70 10.17
CA ALA A 39 -1.04 -23.80 10.83
C ALA A 39 -1.38 -22.57 9.98
N TYR A 40 -0.55 -22.22 8.97
CA TYR A 40 -0.89 -21.18 8.00
C TYR A 40 -2.10 -21.54 7.12
N LEU A 41 -2.48 -22.81 7.04
CA LEU A 41 -3.67 -23.28 6.32
C LEU A 41 -4.89 -23.42 7.23
N SER A 42 -4.76 -23.11 8.53
CA SER A 42 -5.87 -23.23 9.47
C SER A 42 -6.96 -22.21 9.16
N PRO A 43 -8.22 -22.65 8.93
CA PRO A 43 -9.35 -21.74 8.76
C PRO A 43 -9.56 -20.82 9.97
N GLU A 44 -9.26 -21.30 11.19
CA GLU A 44 -9.39 -20.51 12.42
C GLU A 44 -8.38 -19.35 12.49
N LEU A 45 -7.26 -19.46 11.77
CA LEU A 45 -6.19 -18.47 11.75
C LEU A 45 -6.18 -17.63 10.48
N PHE A 46 -7.10 -17.90 9.54
CA PHE A 46 -7.17 -17.22 8.25
C PHE A 46 -7.25 -15.70 8.40
N ASP A 47 -8.20 -15.24 9.23
CA ASP A 47 -8.38 -13.82 9.55
C ASP A 47 -7.94 -13.46 10.97
N ALA A 48 -6.86 -14.11 11.44
CA ALA A 48 -6.34 -13.90 12.78
C ALA A 48 -5.97 -12.43 13.05
N GLN A 49 -6.35 -11.94 14.23
CA GLN A 49 -5.96 -10.63 14.75
C GLN A 49 -4.48 -10.52 15.14
N LEU A 50 -4.04 -9.29 15.39
CA LEU A 50 -2.72 -8.99 15.93
C LEU A 50 -2.51 -9.53 17.34
N THR A 51 -1.29 -9.94 17.65
CA THR A 51 -0.88 -10.30 19.02
C THR A 51 -0.56 -9.05 19.84
N PRO A 52 -0.38 -9.15 21.17
CA PRO A 52 0.15 -8.06 21.97
C PRO A 52 1.52 -7.55 21.46
N LEU A 53 2.39 -8.44 20.96
CA LEU A 53 3.65 -8.06 20.33
C LEU A 53 3.41 -7.34 18.99
N GLY A 54 2.46 -7.80 18.18
CA GLY A 54 2.04 -7.12 16.97
C GLY A 54 1.60 -5.67 17.22
N TRP A 55 0.83 -5.43 18.28
CA TRP A 55 0.45 -4.08 18.67
C TRP A 55 1.63 -3.21 19.13
N GLN A 56 2.62 -3.77 19.82
CA GLN A 56 3.85 -3.03 20.14
C GLN A 56 4.63 -2.64 18.87
N GLN A 57 4.67 -3.53 17.87
CA GLN A 57 5.27 -3.22 16.57
C GLN A 57 4.53 -2.07 15.86
N VAL A 58 3.18 -2.11 15.86
CA VAL A 58 2.32 -1.03 15.34
C VAL A 58 2.62 0.30 16.01
N ASP A 59 2.74 0.34 17.34
CA ASP A 59 3.03 1.58 18.06
C ASP A 59 4.41 2.15 17.70
N ASN A 60 5.40 1.29 17.52
CA ASN A 60 6.75 1.71 17.13
C ASN A 60 6.77 2.26 15.71
N LEU A 61 6.08 1.60 14.77
CA LEU A 61 5.94 2.12 13.41
C LEU A 61 5.15 3.44 13.40
N ARG A 62 4.07 3.54 14.18
CA ARG A 62 3.31 4.79 14.34
C ARG A 62 4.22 5.93 14.78
N LYS A 63 4.99 5.74 15.85
CA LYS A 63 5.96 6.75 16.32
C LYS A 63 6.95 7.15 15.22
N HIS A 64 7.43 6.18 14.45
CA HIS A 64 8.37 6.44 13.36
C HIS A 64 7.74 7.27 12.23
N VAL A 65 6.53 6.94 11.77
CA VAL A 65 5.87 7.67 10.66
C VAL A 65 5.51 9.10 11.06
N HIS A 66 5.13 9.35 12.32
CA HIS A 66 4.91 10.71 12.82
C HIS A 66 6.24 11.47 12.99
N ALA A 67 7.26 10.86 13.58
CA ALA A 67 8.54 11.53 13.82
C ALA A 67 9.28 11.89 12.52
N SER A 68 9.06 11.12 11.45
CA SER A 68 9.63 11.37 10.12
C SER A 68 8.81 12.37 9.28
N GLY A 69 7.62 12.77 9.74
CA GLY A 69 6.67 13.57 8.96
C GLY A 69 6.00 12.80 7.82
N LEU A 70 6.18 11.48 7.74
CA LEU A 70 5.55 10.64 6.73
C LEU A 70 4.02 10.62 6.87
N SER A 71 3.51 10.64 8.10
CA SER A 71 2.07 10.69 8.37
C SER A 71 1.34 11.82 7.65
N ASP A 72 2.01 12.97 7.51
CA ASP A 72 1.42 14.19 6.97
C ASP A 72 1.42 14.23 5.44
N ARG A 73 2.19 13.35 4.80
CA ARG A 73 2.35 13.30 3.34
C ARG A 73 1.51 12.23 2.67
N ILE A 74 1.12 11.19 3.41
CA ILE A 74 0.30 10.09 2.87
C ILE A 74 -1.07 10.63 2.49
N GLU A 75 -1.43 10.47 1.22
CA GLU A 75 -2.70 10.91 0.65
C GLU A 75 -3.76 9.80 0.65
N LEU A 76 -3.33 8.53 0.73
CA LEU A 76 -4.19 7.35 0.73
C LEU A 76 -3.49 6.18 1.44
N VAL A 77 -4.25 5.43 2.24
CA VAL A 77 -3.82 4.14 2.78
C VAL A 77 -4.63 3.04 2.09
N VAL A 78 -3.97 2.20 1.30
CA VAL A 78 -4.54 0.99 0.71
C VAL A 78 -4.22 -0.19 1.62
N VAL A 79 -5.19 -1.05 1.88
CA VAL A 79 -5.02 -2.14 2.84
C VAL A 79 -5.63 -3.44 2.32
N SER A 80 -4.97 -4.55 2.61
CA SER A 80 -5.57 -5.87 2.41
C SER A 80 -6.78 -6.04 3.35
N PRO A 81 -7.88 -6.64 2.90
CA PRO A 81 -9.11 -6.78 3.67
C PRO A 81 -9.06 -7.89 4.75
N LEU A 82 -7.89 -8.16 5.33
CA LEU A 82 -7.75 -9.04 6.50
C LEU A 82 -7.59 -8.21 7.78
N LEU A 83 -8.13 -8.71 8.89
CA LEU A 83 -8.17 -8.05 10.19
C LEU A 83 -6.78 -7.61 10.65
N ARG A 84 -5.76 -8.48 10.54
CA ARG A 84 -4.37 -8.13 10.88
C ARG A 84 -3.81 -6.95 10.08
N THR A 85 -4.14 -6.85 8.79
CA THR A 85 -3.69 -5.75 7.92
C THR A 85 -4.46 -4.48 8.22
N MET A 86 -5.77 -4.57 8.44
CA MET A 86 -6.60 -3.43 8.83
C MET A 86 -6.21 -2.87 10.22
N GLN A 87 -6.00 -3.73 11.21
CA GLN A 87 -5.50 -3.35 12.54
C GLN A 87 -4.13 -2.68 12.46
N THR A 88 -3.23 -3.21 11.63
CA THR A 88 -1.92 -2.58 11.39
C THR A 88 -2.11 -1.20 10.74
N ALA A 89 -2.90 -1.10 9.68
CA ALA A 89 -3.09 0.13 8.92
C ALA A 89 -3.73 1.23 9.78
N VAL A 90 -4.83 0.93 10.46
CA VAL A 90 -5.52 1.91 11.32
C VAL A 90 -4.67 2.25 12.53
N GLY A 91 -3.98 1.29 13.13
CA GLY A 91 -3.08 1.55 14.24
C GLY A 91 -1.94 2.49 13.88
N VAL A 92 -1.32 2.31 12.71
CA VAL A 92 -0.19 3.13 12.25
C VAL A 92 -0.63 4.49 11.70
N PHE A 93 -1.65 4.52 10.83
CA PHE A 93 -2.01 5.70 10.03
C PHE A 93 -3.35 6.33 10.43
N GLY A 94 -4.08 5.76 11.38
CA GLY A 94 -5.34 6.33 11.88
C GLY A 94 -5.13 7.65 12.62
N GLY A 95 -6.23 8.36 12.86
CA GLY A 95 -6.23 9.73 13.37
C GLY A 95 -5.68 9.88 14.79
N GLU A 96 -5.30 11.10 15.14
CA GLU A 96 -4.74 11.44 16.45
C GLU A 96 -5.85 11.67 17.48
N GLY A 97 -5.64 11.17 18.72
CA GLY A 97 -6.30 11.63 19.95
C GLY A 97 -7.84 11.50 20.01
N HIS A 98 -8.37 11.33 21.22
CA HIS A 98 -9.81 11.53 21.46
C HIS A 98 -10.09 13.04 21.46
N ALA A 99 -10.36 13.62 20.29
CA ALA A 99 -10.90 14.97 20.22
C ALA A 99 -12.40 14.90 20.52
N ASN A 100 -12.79 15.49 21.65
CA ASN A 100 -14.19 15.79 21.93
C ASN A 100 -14.77 16.59 20.75
N GLY A 101 -15.69 15.99 20.00
CA GLY A 101 -16.59 16.73 19.11
C GLY A 101 -16.30 16.69 17.60
N ILE A 102 -15.62 15.66 17.05
CA ILE A 102 -15.72 15.37 15.61
C ILE A 102 -16.54 14.09 15.41
N ASP A 103 -17.70 14.27 14.78
CA ASP A 103 -18.85 13.37 14.78
C ASP A 103 -18.80 12.38 13.61
N GLY A 104 -17.88 11.42 13.68
CA GLY A 104 -17.81 10.30 12.74
C GLY A 104 -17.35 9.02 13.45
N PRO A 105 -17.89 7.84 13.09
CA PRO A 105 -17.50 6.59 13.73
C PRO A 105 -15.98 6.36 13.59
N PRO A 106 -15.30 5.91 14.65
CA PRO A 106 -13.85 5.71 14.61
C PRO A 106 -13.50 4.61 13.59
N PRO A 107 -12.38 4.74 12.84
CA PRO A 107 -11.90 3.68 11.94
C PRO A 107 -11.59 2.37 12.67
N MET A 108 -11.34 2.41 13.99
CA MET A 108 -11.32 1.22 14.84
C MET A 108 -11.98 1.55 16.18
N VAL A 109 -13.00 0.79 16.55
CA VAL A 109 -13.68 0.90 17.86
C VAL A 109 -12.81 0.37 19.00
N GLU A 110 -13.14 0.76 20.23
CA GLU A 110 -12.49 0.25 21.42
C GLU A 110 -12.58 -1.28 21.48
N ASN A 111 -11.48 -1.92 21.87
CA ASN A 111 -11.35 -3.37 22.03
C ASN A 111 -11.69 -4.19 20.76
N SER A 112 -11.59 -3.58 19.56
CA SER A 112 -11.78 -4.30 18.29
C SER A 112 -10.79 -5.47 18.18
N GLY A 113 -11.32 -6.68 17.92
CA GLY A 113 -10.52 -7.92 17.91
C GLY A 113 -9.83 -8.16 19.26
N GLU A 114 -10.59 -8.04 20.37
CA GLU A 114 -10.14 -8.33 21.74
C GLU A 114 -8.76 -7.75 22.10
N SER A 115 -8.46 -6.58 21.52
CA SER A 115 -7.12 -6.01 21.52
C SER A 115 -6.77 -5.29 22.83
N ASN A 116 -7.76 -5.04 23.70
CA ASN A 116 -7.67 -4.18 24.87
C ASN A 116 -7.15 -2.77 24.54
N ARG A 117 -7.46 -2.26 23.34
CA ARG A 117 -7.03 -0.95 22.87
C ARG A 117 -8.16 0.07 22.89
N PRO A 118 -7.83 1.36 23.13
CA PRO A 118 -8.79 2.43 22.94
C PRO A 118 -9.19 2.54 21.47
N ALA A 119 -10.33 3.18 21.19
CA ALA A 119 -10.70 3.54 19.84
C ALA A 119 -9.62 4.39 19.17
N ILE A 120 -9.43 4.21 17.87
CA ILE A 120 -8.56 5.08 17.05
C ILE A 120 -9.41 6.16 16.41
N SER A 121 -8.96 7.40 16.55
CA SER A 121 -9.70 8.58 16.11
C SER A 121 -9.83 8.67 14.59
N SER A 122 -10.90 9.29 14.14
CA SER A 122 -11.11 9.74 12.76
C SER A 122 -10.61 11.18 12.54
N LEU A 123 -9.89 11.76 13.50
CA LEU A 123 -9.33 13.12 13.38
C LEU A 123 -8.16 13.14 12.38
N LYS A 124 -8.41 13.75 11.21
CA LYS A 124 -7.43 14.00 10.14
C LYS A 124 -6.63 12.77 9.63
N PRO A 125 -7.16 11.53 9.59
CA PRO A 125 -6.46 10.47 8.90
C PRO A 125 -6.50 10.68 7.38
N PRO A 126 -5.53 10.12 6.63
CA PRO A 126 -5.72 9.88 5.21
C PRO A 126 -6.92 8.94 4.98
N PRO A 127 -7.60 9.02 3.82
CA PRO A 127 -8.61 8.04 3.46
C PRO A 127 -8.02 6.62 3.41
N PHE A 128 -8.83 5.64 3.81
CA PHE A 128 -8.50 4.21 3.77
C PHE A 128 -9.29 3.52 2.66
N LEU A 129 -8.65 2.61 1.93
CA LEU A 129 -9.30 1.78 0.92
C LEU A 129 -8.87 0.32 1.09
N ALA A 130 -9.82 -0.54 1.44
CA ALA A 130 -9.62 -1.98 1.39
C ALA A 130 -9.63 -2.46 -0.08
N ASN A 131 -8.64 -3.28 -0.47
CA ASN A 131 -8.53 -3.76 -1.85
C ASN A 131 -8.07 -5.23 -1.89
N GLU A 132 -8.93 -6.10 -2.44
CA GLU A 132 -8.68 -7.54 -2.59
C GLU A 132 -7.42 -7.87 -3.39
N LEU A 133 -7.02 -7.02 -4.34
CA LEU A 133 -5.85 -7.28 -5.16
C LEU A 133 -4.55 -7.37 -4.35
N CYS A 134 -4.50 -6.80 -3.14
CA CYS A 134 -3.36 -6.91 -2.24
C CYS A 134 -3.59 -7.87 -1.06
N ARG A 135 -4.65 -8.69 -1.09
CA ARG A 135 -4.86 -9.77 -0.13
C ARG A 135 -3.83 -10.88 -0.31
N GLU A 136 -3.48 -11.52 0.80
CA GLU A 136 -2.84 -12.84 0.76
C GLU A 136 -3.92 -13.87 0.45
N HIS A 137 -3.90 -14.44 -0.76
CA HIS A 137 -4.90 -15.45 -1.12
C HIS A 137 -4.50 -16.81 -0.55
N MET A 138 -5.32 -17.25 0.39
CA MET A 138 -5.97 -18.55 0.25
C MET A 138 -7.29 -18.27 -0.49
N ILE A 139 -7.60 -19.05 -1.53
CA ILE A 139 -8.67 -18.79 -2.51
C ILE A 139 -10.01 -18.58 -1.81
N GLU A 140 -10.67 -17.46 -2.10
CA GLU A 140 -12.11 -17.24 -1.89
C GLU A 140 -12.68 -16.69 -3.19
N SER A 141 -13.72 -17.31 -3.72
CA SER A 141 -14.59 -16.70 -4.73
C SER A 141 -16.06 -16.85 -4.33
N ASP A 142 -16.85 -15.82 -4.61
CA ASP A 142 -18.26 -15.68 -4.23
C ASP A 142 -19.23 -16.59 -5.02
N ASP A 143 -18.70 -17.57 -5.78
CA ASP A 143 -19.47 -18.63 -6.48
C ASP A 143 -18.85 -20.06 -6.28
N ASP A 144 -17.90 -20.26 -5.35
CA ASP A 144 -16.82 -21.25 -5.54
C ASP A 144 -17.14 -22.76 -5.42
N VAL A 145 -17.08 -23.45 -6.57
CA VAL A 145 -16.94 -24.93 -6.70
C VAL A 145 -15.46 -25.39 -6.52
N LEU A 146 -14.53 -24.46 -6.25
CA LEU A 146 -13.09 -24.70 -6.19
C LEU A 146 -12.46 -24.48 -4.80
N TRP A 147 -13.24 -24.58 -3.73
CA TRP A 147 -12.65 -24.77 -2.41
C TRP A 147 -11.96 -26.15 -2.33
N LYS A 148 -10.65 -26.11 -2.13
CA LYS A 148 -9.91 -27.16 -1.45
C LYS A 148 -9.18 -26.47 -0.31
N ALA A 149 -9.34 -26.96 0.91
CA ALA A 149 -8.68 -26.49 2.12
C ALA A 149 -7.14 -26.29 2.00
N ASP A 150 -6.54 -26.85 0.93
CA ASP A 150 -5.12 -27.11 0.81
C ASP A 150 -4.44 -26.43 -0.41
N VAL A 151 -5.13 -25.58 -1.19
CA VAL A 151 -4.55 -25.00 -2.41
C VAL A 151 -4.15 -23.54 -2.20
N ARG A 152 -2.84 -23.32 -2.04
CA ARG A 152 -2.23 -21.99 -2.15
C ARG A 152 -2.33 -21.50 -3.59
N GLU A 153 -2.55 -20.20 -3.77
CA GLU A 153 -2.37 -19.53 -5.06
C GLU A 153 -0.96 -19.81 -5.58
N ALA A 154 -0.83 -20.10 -6.88
CA ALA A 154 0.47 -20.32 -7.49
C ALA A 154 1.29 -19.03 -7.48
N ASP A 155 2.62 -19.16 -7.36
CA ASP A 155 3.53 -18.01 -7.29
C ASP A 155 3.40 -17.11 -8.52
N GLU A 156 3.14 -17.68 -9.70
CA GLU A 156 2.91 -16.95 -10.95
C GLU A 156 1.60 -16.16 -10.96
N ASP A 157 0.53 -16.74 -10.42
CA ASP A 157 -0.77 -16.07 -10.31
C ASP A 157 -0.70 -14.91 -9.31
N LEU A 158 -0.04 -15.14 -8.18
CA LEU A 158 0.23 -14.13 -7.15
C LEU A 158 1.07 -12.97 -7.72
N ALA A 159 2.11 -13.28 -8.50
CA ALA A 159 2.93 -12.27 -9.19
C ALA A 159 2.12 -11.48 -10.23
N ALA A 160 1.30 -12.15 -11.05
CA ALA A 160 0.45 -11.50 -12.05
C ALA A 160 -0.59 -10.58 -11.40
N ARG A 161 -1.18 -10.99 -10.28
CA ARG A 161 -2.09 -10.17 -9.48
C ARG A 161 -1.37 -9.00 -8.83
N GLY A 162 -0.15 -9.22 -8.32
CA GLY A 162 0.75 -8.17 -7.86
C GLY A 162 0.98 -7.09 -8.90
N LEU A 163 1.27 -7.48 -10.14
CA LEU A 163 1.45 -6.54 -11.25
C LEU A 163 0.17 -5.77 -11.57
N LYS A 164 -0.99 -6.44 -11.57
CA LYS A 164 -2.30 -5.77 -11.71
C LYS A 164 -2.52 -4.74 -10.60
N PHE A 165 -2.18 -5.07 -9.36
CA PHE A 165 -2.29 -4.16 -8.21
C PHE A 165 -1.39 -2.93 -8.35
N PHE A 166 -0.10 -3.11 -8.68
CA PHE A 166 0.82 -2.00 -8.90
C PHE A 166 0.43 -1.13 -10.09
N ASN A 167 -0.09 -1.73 -11.17
CA ASN A 167 -0.65 -0.98 -12.30
C ASN A 167 -1.89 -0.17 -11.90
N TRP A 168 -2.76 -0.73 -11.05
CA TRP A 168 -3.91 0.00 -10.50
C TRP A 168 -3.48 1.13 -9.57
N LEU A 169 -2.44 0.96 -8.75
CA LEU A 169 -1.85 2.05 -7.96
C LEU A 169 -1.38 3.20 -8.88
N SER A 170 -0.79 2.89 -10.03
CA SER A 170 -0.36 3.91 -11.00
C SER A 170 -1.49 4.75 -11.58
N THR A 171 -2.74 4.27 -11.62
CA THR A 171 -3.89 5.03 -12.12
C THR A 171 -4.55 5.93 -11.08
N ARG A 172 -4.16 5.80 -9.81
CA ARG A 172 -4.65 6.63 -8.71
C ARG A 172 -4.29 8.09 -8.93
N LYS A 173 -5.11 9.03 -8.44
CA LYS A 173 -4.74 10.46 -8.47
C LYS A 173 -3.68 10.79 -7.41
N GLU A 174 -3.67 10.02 -6.33
CA GLU A 174 -2.81 10.22 -5.17
C GLU A 174 -1.33 9.97 -5.50
N LYS A 175 -0.43 10.81 -5.01
CA LYS A 175 1.02 10.75 -5.32
C LYS A 175 1.82 9.97 -4.29
N GLU A 176 1.41 10.03 -3.02
CA GLU A 176 2.03 9.30 -1.91
C GLU A 176 1.03 8.38 -1.23
N ILE A 177 1.26 7.08 -1.36
CA ILE A 177 0.30 6.04 -0.96
C ILE A 177 0.99 5.06 -0.02
N ALA A 178 0.38 4.79 1.14
CA ALA A 178 0.79 3.67 1.98
C ALA A 178 0.01 2.41 1.61
N VAL A 179 0.67 1.26 1.56
CA VAL A 179 0.07 -0.04 1.27
C VAL A 179 0.38 -0.98 2.42
N VAL A 180 -0.66 -1.47 3.11
CA VAL A 180 -0.50 -2.43 4.21
C VAL A 180 -1.01 -3.80 3.78
N THR A 181 -0.08 -4.76 3.66
CA THR A 181 -0.32 -6.08 3.06
C THR A 181 0.57 -7.16 3.72
N HIS A 182 0.88 -8.24 3.02
CA HIS A 182 1.48 -9.47 3.53
C HIS A 182 2.83 -9.75 2.89
N SER A 183 3.68 -10.53 3.58
CA SER A 183 5.05 -10.79 3.09
C SER A 183 5.06 -11.57 1.77
N GLY A 184 4.23 -12.61 1.63
CA GLY A 184 4.16 -13.41 0.41
C GLY A 184 3.80 -12.52 -0.78
N PHE A 185 2.70 -11.78 -0.67
CA PHE A 185 2.27 -10.84 -1.71
C PHE A 185 3.39 -9.87 -2.13
N LEU A 186 4.09 -9.25 -1.17
CA LEU A 186 5.18 -8.32 -1.48
C LEU A 186 6.35 -8.99 -2.20
N ILE A 187 6.79 -10.17 -1.75
CA ILE A 187 7.93 -10.89 -2.34
C ILE A 187 7.66 -11.21 -3.80
N HIS A 188 6.53 -11.86 -4.10
CA HIS A 188 6.21 -12.29 -5.46
C HIS A 188 5.92 -11.09 -6.38
N SER A 189 5.21 -10.08 -5.88
CA SER A 189 4.91 -8.89 -6.67
C SER A 189 6.17 -8.07 -7.00
N LEU A 190 7.06 -7.86 -6.02
CA LEU A 190 8.28 -7.07 -6.22
C LEU A 190 9.32 -7.83 -7.06
N ASN A 191 9.35 -9.16 -6.97
CA ASN A 191 10.22 -9.96 -7.83
C ASN A 191 9.86 -9.81 -9.31
N GLU A 192 8.57 -9.74 -9.63
CA GLU A 192 8.09 -9.52 -10.99
C GLU A 192 8.27 -8.05 -11.44
N TYR A 193 7.88 -7.10 -10.59
CA TYR A 193 8.01 -5.67 -10.90
C TYR A 193 9.47 -5.20 -11.03
N GLY A 194 10.38 -5.88 -10.32
CA GLY A 194 11.80 -5.58 -10.27
C GLY A 194 12.63 -6.12 -11.43
N ASN A 195 12.03 -6.78 -12.42
CA ASN A 195 12.75 -7.42 -13.53
C ASN A 195 13.60 -6.44 -14.37
N ASP A 196 13.20 -5.17 -14.42
CA ASP A 196 13.93 -4.10 -15.13
C ASP A 196 15.07 -3.48 -14.31
N CYS A 197 15.22 -3.87 -13.03
CA CYS A 197 16.26 -3.32 -12.15
C CYS A 197 17.58 -4.07 -12.28
N HIS A 198 18.68 -3.38 -12.00
CA HIS A 198 19.97 -4.05 -11.78
C HIS A 198 19.85 -5.09 -10.66
N ILE A 199 20.59 -6.21 -10.77
CA ILE A 199 20.44 -7.37 -9.86
C ILE A 199 20.58 -7.01 -8.37
N SER A 200 21.46 -6.07 -8.03
CA SER A 200 21.62 -5.59 -6.65
C SER A 200 20.39 -4.83 -6.14
N VAL A 201 19.78 -3.99 -6.98
CA VAL A 201 18.56 -3.24 -6.66
C VAL A 201 17.39 -4.21 -6.55
N LYS A 202 17.28 -5.17 -7.48
CA LYS A 202 16.27 -6.23 -7.41
C LYS A 202 16.38 -7.03 -6.11
N SER A 203 17.59 -7.40 -5.70
CA SER A 203 17.84 -8.09 -4.44
C SER A 203 17.42 -7.26 -3.22
N GLU A 204 17.71 -5.95 -3.23
CA GLU A 204 17.33 -5.04 -2.16
C GLU A 204 15.80 -4.92 -1.99
N ILE A 205 15.06 -4.73 -3.09
CA ILE A 205 13.60 -4.58 -3.02
C ILE A 205 12.91 -5.91 -2.65
N CYS A 206 13.45 -7.05 -3.10
CA CYS A 206 12.84 -8.37 -2.91
C CYS A 206 13.18 -9.04 -1.58
N ARG A 207 14.04 -8.44 -0.75
CA ARG A 207 14.40 -9.04 0.55
C ARG A 207 13.14 -9.29 1.40
N PRO A 208 13.02 -10.40 2.15
CA PRO A 208 11.83 -10.68 2.94
C PRO A 208 11.48 -9.54 3.91
N PHE A 209 10.19 -9.23 4.06
CA PHE A 209 9.72 -8.21 5.00
C PHE A 209 9.57 -8.81 6.40
N THR A 210 10.13 -8.14 7.40
CA THR A 210 9.83 -8.43 8.81
C THR A 210 8.45 -7.87 9.20
N ASN A 211 7.82 -8.40 10.25
CA ASN A 211 6.52 -7.91 10.69
C ASN A 211 6.56 -6.41 11.01
N CYS A 212 5.57 -5.66 10.51
CA CYS A 212 5.49 -4.21 10.67
C CYS A 212 6.68 -3.44 10.06
N GLU A 213 7.40 -4.03 9.11
CA GLU A 213 8.43 -3.32 8.36
C GLU A 213 7.82 -2.42 7.29
N LEU A 214 8.33 -1.19 7.19
CA LEU A 214 8.00 -0.23 6.14
C LEU A 214 9.18 -0.08 5.18
N ARG A 215 8.91 -0.12 3.87
CA ARG A 215 9.86 0.26 2.81
C ARG A 215 9.19 1.18 1.82
N SER A 216 9.93 2.19 1.38
CA SER A 216 9.44 3.15 0.39
C SER A 216 10.06 2.85 -0.96
N VAL A 217 9.24 2.83 -2.00
CA VAL A 217 9.65 2.64 -3.40
C VAL A 217 8.99 3.70 -4.28
N VAL A 218 9.55 3.92 -5.47
CA VAL A 218 8.95 4.81 -6.47
C VAL A 218 8.52 4.00 -7.68
N ILE A 219 7.25 4.11 -8.05
CA ILE A 219 6.75 3.62 -9.34
C ILE A 219 6.94 4.73 -10.36
N VAL A 220 7.46 4.38 -11.53
CA VAL A 220 7.60 5.28 -12.68
C VAL A 220 6.78 4.73 -13.84
N ASP A 221 5.76 5.46 -14.29
CA ASP A 221 5.05 5.09 -15.50
C ASP A 221 5.93 5.41 -16.72
N ARG A 222 6.36 4.39 -17.45
CA ARG A 222 7.18 4.50 -18.67
C ARG A 222 6.34 4.47 -19.97
N ARG A 223 5.02 4.30 -19.89
CA ARG A 223 4.13 4.10 -21.06
C ARG A 223 3.65 5.42 -21.67
N MET A 224 3.44 5.46 -22.97
CA MET A 224 2.99 6.67 -23.70
C MET A 224 1.48 6.98 -23.56
N ILE A 225 0.76 6.38 -22.60
CA ILE A 225 -0.71 6.39 -22.56
C ILE A 225 -1.20 7.28 -21.42
N GLY A 226 -1.91 8.36 -21.75
CA GLY A 226 -2.65 9.18 -20.78
C GLY A 226 -1.77 9.99 -19.84
N ALA A 227 -1.00 10.94 -20.38
CA ALA A 227 -0.28 11.89 -19.55
C ALA A 227 -1.26 12.90 -18.94
N ASP A 228 -1.69 12.66 -17.70
CA ASP A 228 -2.29 13.71 -16.89
C ASP A 228 -1.33 14.90 -16.84
N SER A 229 -1.82 16.10 -17.15
CA SER A 229 -1.00 17.30 -17.10
C SER A 229 -0.47 17.51 -15.68
N SER A 230 0.81 17.87 -15.55
CA SER A 230 1.38 18.21 -14.23
C SER A 230 0.58 19.36 -13.63
N THR A 231 0.18 19.22 -12.37
CA THR A 231 -0.53 20.27 -11.61
C THR A 231 0.42 21.30 -11.01
N ILE A 232 1.74 21.04 -11.04
CA ILE A 232 2.77 21.88 -10.42
C ILE A 232 3.70 22.50 -11.46
N ASP A 233 3.79 21.94 -12.67
CA ASP A 233 4.63 22.50 -13.72
C ASP A 233 3.98 23.79 -14.22
N TYR A 234 4.72 24.89 -14.15
CA TYR A 234 4.23 26.19 -14.59
C TYR A 234 4.73 26.49 -16.01
N PRO A 235 3.84 26.74 -17.00
CA PRO A 235 4.22 26.90 -18.39
C PRO A 235 4.90 28.25 -18.72
N GLY A 236 5.14 29.11 -17.73
CA GLY A 236 5.86 30.37 -17.91
C GLY A 236 5.09 31.49 -18.62
N LYS A 237 3.76 31.39 -18.74
CA LYS A 237 2.88 32.39 -19.38
C LYS A 237 2.01 33.10 -18.35
N ILE A 238 1.63 34.35 -18.60
CA ILE A 238 0.62 35.05 -17.79
C ILE A 238 -0.69 34.25 -17.92
N PRO A 239 -1.30 33.79 -16.80
CA PRO A 239 -2.59 33.13 -16.86
C PRO A 239 -3.59 34.07 -17.56
N ARG A 240 -4.27 33.58 -18.59
CA ARG A 240 -5.34 34.35 -19.21
C ARG A 240 -6.36 34.65 -18.11
N GLY A 241 -6.60 35.92 -17.82
CA GLY A 241 -7.66 36.31 -16.89
C GLY A 241 -9.02 35.82 -17.40
N PRO A 242 -10.06 35.80 -16.55
CA PRO A 242 -11.42 35.40 -16.95
C PRO A 242 -11.95 36.17 -18.17
N ASP A 243 -11.39 37.35 -18.46
CA ASP A 243 -11.84 38.30 -19.48
C ASP A 243 -10.96 38.34 -20.75
N ALA A 244 -10.13 37.33 -21.01
CA ALA A 244 -9.35 37.29 -22.25
C ALA A 244 -10.27 36.93 -23.45
N PRO A 245 -10.38 37.79 -24.49
CA PRO A 245 -11.19 37.47 -25.66
C PRO A 245 -10.64 36.22 -26.36
N SER A 246 -11.54 35.37 -26.84
CA SER A 246 -11.18 34.23 -27.68
C SER A 246 -10.64 34.74 -29.01
N ASP A 247 -9.36 34.51 -29.28
CA ASP A 247 -8.79 34.65 -30.62
C ASP A 247 -9.34 33.54 -31.52
N ASP A 248 -10.62 33.64 -31.87
CA ASP A 248 -11.22 33.02 -33.04
C ASP A 248 -11.59 34.15 -34.01
N ALA A 249 -10.56 34.77 -34.59
CA ALA A 249 -10.72 35.56 -35.80
C ALA A 249 -9.44 35.48 -36.64
N ASP A 250 -9.68 35.12 -37.91
CA ASP A 250 -8.83 35.18 -39.10
C ASP A 250 -8.01 33.90 -39.42
N GLY A 251 -8.25 33.22 -40.54
CA GLY A 251 -9.00 33.68 -41.71
C GLY A 251 -9.25 32.65 -42.81
N ILE A 252 -9.96 33.22 -43.79
CA ILE A 252 -10.40 32.72 -45.10
C ILE A 252 -9.23 32.27 -45.96
#